data_AF-A0A3D0Y5D6-F1
#
_entry.id   AF-A0A3D0Y5D6-F1
#
_cell.length_a   1.000
_cell.length_b   1.000
_cell.length_c   1.000
_cell.angle_alpha   90.00
_cell.angle_beta   90.00
_cell.angle_gamma   90.00
#
_symmetry.space_group_name_H-M   'P 1'
#
loop_
_entity.id
_entity.type
_entity.pdbx_description
1 polymer ?
#
loop_
_entity_poly.entity_id
_entity_poly.type
_entity_poly.pdbx_seq_one_letter_code
_entity_poly.pdbx_strand_id
1 'polypeptide(L)'
;WGFVIHSYIVCQFVVIAISFKTGYFSFSKFDYACFATSFLGLILWIYTKNPLYALVLNVFVDAMGTLAITRKTWLNPGTESTLAWFLSFLVAVLNVFAVASFDISNALYPIYLVIGNGLITTVSLKRKN
;
A
#
# COMPACT_ATOMS: atom_id res chain seq x y z
N TRP A 1 14.39 15.30 -0.66
CA TRP A 1 14.29 13.87 -1.04
C TRP A 1 15.12 12.96 -0.15
N GLY A 2 16.40 13.23 0.10
CA GLY A 2 17.24 12.40 0.98
C GLY A 2 16.61 12.13 2.36
N PHE A 3 16.32 13.18 3.14
CA PHE A 3 15.72 13.03 4.49
C PHE A 3 14.46 12.15 4.52
N VAL A 4 13.57 12.33 3.54
CA VAL A 4 12.32 11.56 3.42
C VAL A 4 12.59 10.08 3.17
N ILE A 5 13.53 9.74 2.28
CA ILE A 5 13.87 8.34 2.02
C ILE A 5 14.48 7.68 3.27
N HIS A 6 15.35 8.41 3.99
CA HIS A 6 15.94 7.89 5.23
C HIS A 6 14.87 7.62 6.30
N SER A 7 13.89 8.51 6.47
CA SER A 7 12.84 8.29 7.47
C SER A 7 11.98 7.08 7.14
N TYR A 8 11.58 6.88 5.87
CA TYR A 8 10.83 5.69 5.45
C TYR A 8 11.59 4.38 5.74
N ILE A 9 12.88 4.34 5.39
CA ILE A 9 13.72 3.17 5.61
C ILE A 9 13.83 2.87 7.11
N VAL A 10 14.13 3.88 7.92
CA VAL A 10 14.27 3.72 9.38
C VAL A 10 12.97 3.22 10.01
N CYS A 11 11.82 3.80 9.65
CA CYS A 11 10.53 3.34 10.16
C CYS A 11 10.28 1.86 9.85
N GLN A 12 10.58 1.39 8.63
CA GLN A 12 10.34 0.01 8.25
C GLN A 12 11.23 -0.97 9.04
N PHE A 13 12.51 -0.63 9.25
CA PHE A 13 13.41 -1.46 10.07
C PHE A 13 12.97 -1.53 11.53
N VAL A 14 12.48 -0.42 12.09
CA VAL A 14 11.95 -0.40 13.47
C VAL A 14 10.72 -1.29 13.58
N VAL A 15 9.78 -1.22 12.63
CA VAL A 15 8.59 -2.10 12.61
C VAL A 15 9.00 -3.57 12.54
N ILE A 16 9.99 -3.92 11.70
CA ILE A 16 10.50 -5.29 11.61
C ILE A 16 11.11 -5.73 12.95
N ALA A 17 11.97 -4.92 13.57
CA ALA A 17 12.61 -5.24 14.83
C ALA A 17 11.59 -5.46 15.97
N ILE A 18 10.56 -4.62 16.04
CA ILE A 18 9.46 -4.77 17.00
C ILE A 18 8.65 -6.04 16.68
N SER A 19 8.36 -6.32 15.41
CA SER A 19 7.60 -7.50 14.99
C SER A 19 8.29 -8.81 15.42
N PHE A 20 9.62 -8.89 15.31
CA PHE A 20 10.40 -10.02 15.82
C PHE A 20 10.29 -10.17 17.33
N LYS A 21 10.36 -9.06 18.08
CA LYS A 21 10.27 -9.08 19.55
C LYS A 21 8.89 -9.48 20.04
N THR A 22 7.84 -9.15 19.29
CA THR A 22 6.45 -9.36 19.72
C THR A 22 5.90 -10.75 19.36
N GLY A 23 6.63 -11.53 18.55
CA GLY A 23 6.28 -12.94 18.25
C GLY A 23 5.03 -13.14 17.37
N TYR A 24 4.40 -12.08 16.86
CA TYR A 24 3.23 -12.13 15.97
C TYR A 24 3.60 -12.49 14.52
N PHE A 25 4.43 -13.51 14.33
CA PHE A 25 4.94 -13.91 13.03
C PHE A 25 4.13 -15.09 12.50
N SER A 26 3.07 -14.80 11.74
CA SER A 26 2.32 -15.82 11.01
C SER A 26 2.30 -15.47 9.54
N PHE A 27 3.16 -16.12 8.76
CA PHE A 27 3.15 -15.97 7.30
C PHE A 27 2.11 -16.91 6.70
N SER A 28 1.11 -16.31 6.06
CA SER A 28 0.19 -17.03 5.20
C SER A 28 0.84 -17.28 3.83
N LYS A 29 0.39 -18.31 3.11
CA LYS A 29 0.77 -18.54 1.70
C LYS A 29 0.53 -17.30 0.82
N PHE A 30 -0.46 -16.49 1.19
CA PHE A 30 -0.75 -15.22 0.54
C PHE A 30 0.34 -14.16 0.74
N ASP A 31 0.98 -14.12 1.91
CA ASP A 31 2.04 -13.15 2.21
C ASP A 31 3.31 -13.46 1.39
N TYR A 32 3.61 -14.75 1.20
CA TYR A 32 4.66 -15.19 0.29
C TYR A 32 4.37 -14.81 -1.17
N ALA A 33 3.12 -14.92 -1.61
CA ALA A 33 2.72 -14.48 -2.95
C ALA A 33 2.93 -12.97 -3.11
N CYS A 34 2.53 -12.16 -2.12
CA CYS A 34 2.75 -10.72 -2.13
C CYS A 34 4.26 -10.37 -2.17
N PHE A 35 5.08 -11.09 -1.39
CA PHE A 35 6.53 -10.90 -1.40
C PHE A 35 7.13 -11.24 -2.77
N ALA A 36 6.70 -12.34 -3.39
CA ALA A 36 7.12 -12.73 -4.73
C ALA A 36 6.71 -11.69 -5.78
N THR A 37 5.48 -11.15 -5.71
CA THR A 37 5.03 -10.11 -6.65
C THR A 37 5.84 -8.82 -6.50
N SER A 38 6.20 -8.43 -5.28
CA SER A 38 7.06 -7.25 -5.06
C SER A 38 8.46 -7.46 -5.65
N PHE A 39 9.05 -8.65 -5.48
CA PHE A 39 10.36 -8.95 -6.05
C PHE A 39 10.34 -8.99 -7.58
N LEU A 40 9.31 -9.60 -8.16
CA LEU A 40 9.10 -9.62 -9.61
C LEU A 40 8.92 -8.20 -10.18
N GLY A 41 8.14 -7.35 -9.50
CA GLY A 41 7.96 -5.95 -9.88
C GLY A 41 9.28 -5.17 -9.92
N LEU A 42 10.16 -5.40 -8.95
CA LEU A 42 11.49 -4.79 -8.90
C LEU A 42 12.38 -5.25 -10.05
N ILE A 43 12.39 -6.56 -10.36
CA ILE A 43 13.13 -7.10 -11.50
C ILE A 43 12.63 -6.47 -12.80
N LEU A 44 11.31 -6.51 -13.03
CA LEU A 44 10.69 -5.96 -14.23
C LEU A 44 10.97 -4.46 -14.39
N TRP A 45 10.96 -3.70 -13.29
CA TRP A 45 11.31 -2.28 -13.29
C TRP A 45 12.73 -2.02 -13.80
N ILE A 46 13.73 -2.79 -13.34
CA ILE A 46 15.14 -2.63 -13.75
C ILE A 46 15.30 -2.77 -15.27
N TYR A 47 14.56 -3.70 -15.89
CA TYR A 47 14.66 -3.96 -17.33
C TYR A 47 13.85 -2.97 -18.19
N THR A 48 12.70 -2.51 -17.71
CA THR A 48 11.72 -1.88 -18.61
C THR A 48 12.08 -0.46 -19.02
N LYS A 49 12.93 0.26 -18.25
CA LYS A 49 13.47 1.64 -18.51
C LYS A 49 12.46 2.72 -18.95
N ASN A 50 11.17 2.40 -19.07
CA ASN A 50 10.10 3.27 -19.51
C ASN A 50 9.22 3.63 -18.30
N PRO A 51 8.96 4.92 -18.06
CA PRO A 51 8.26 5.40 -16.87
C PRO A 51 6.81 4.90 -16.76
N LEU A 52 6.10 4.67 -17.86
CA LEU A 52 4.72 4.22 -17.82
C LEU A 52 4.60 2.78 -17.31
N TYR A 53 5.46 1.89 -17.79
CA TYR A 53 5.47 0.51 -17.30
C TYR A 53 5.92 0.44 -15.83
N ALA A 54 6.90 1.25 -15.45
CA ALA A 54 7.32 1.38 -14.06
C ALA A 54 6.15 1.81 -13.16
N LEU A 55 5.31 2.75 -13.62
CA LEU A 55 4.14 3.21 -12.88
C LEU A 55 3.09 2.10 -12.75
N VAL A 56 2.75 1.40 -13.84
CA VAL A 56 1.78 0.31 -13.83
C VAL A 56 2.23 -0.84 -12.92
N LEU A 57 3.51 -1.21 -12.98
CA LEU A 57 4.09 -2.23 -12.11
C LEU A 57 4.03 -1.81 -10.64
N ASN A 58 4.35 -0.55 -10.33
CA ASN A 58 4.23 -0.03 -8.96
C ASN A 58 2.80 -0.11 -8.46
N VAL A 59 1.83 0.35 -9.24
CA VAL A 59 0.39 0.27 -8.89
C VAL A 59 -0.03 -1.18 -8.68
N PHE A 60 0.46 -2.11 -9.51
CA PHE A 60 0.15 -3.53 -9.36
C PHE A 60 0.71 -4.14 -8.07
N VAL A 61 1.98 -3.86 -7.76
CA VAL A 61 2.62 -4.33 -6.53
C VAL A 61 1.91 -3.76 -5.30
N ASP A 62 1.58 -2.47 -5.33
CA ASP A 62 0.83 -1.80 -4.27
C ASP A 62 -0.57 -2.42 -4.12
N ALA A 63 -1.26 -2.72 -5.22
CA ALA A 63 -2.58 -3.37 -5.18
C ALA A 63 -2.53 -4.75 -4.50
N MET A 64 -1.48 -5.54 -4.73
CA MET A 64 -1.27 -6.81 -4.02
C MET A 64 -1.08 -6.58 -2.51
N GLY A 65 -0.33 -5.54 -2.13
CA GLY A 65 -0.18 -5.12 -0.74
C GLY A 65 -1.50 -4.69 -0.10
N THR A 66 -2.29 -3.88 -0.81
CA THR A 66 -3.63 -3.45 -0.38
C THR A 66 -4.58 -4.63 -0.18
N LEU A 67 -4.51 -5.66 -1.03
CA LEU A 67 -5.27 -6.89 -0.85
C LEU A 67 -4.83 -7.65 0.41
N ALA A 68 -3.53 -7.71 0.71
CA ALA A 68 -3.02 -8.32 1.94
C ALA A 68 -3.57 -7.61 3.18
N ILE A 69 -3.55 -6.27 3.18
CA ILE A 69 -4.09 -5.45 4.25
C ILE A 69 -5.59 -5.67 4.39
N THR A 70 -6.35 -5.59 3.28
CA THR A 70 -7.79 -5.80 3.29
C THR A 70 -8.17 -7.16 3.87
N ARG A 71 -7.45 -8.23 3.46
CA ARG A 71 -7.63 -9.58 4.01
C ARG A 71 -7.31 -9.63 5.50
N LYS A 72 -6.21 -8.99 5.94
CA LYS A 72 -5.83 -8.91 7.36
C LYS A 72 -6.90 -8.19 8.18
N THR A 73 -7.39 -7.04 7.72
CA THR A 73 -8.47 -6.26 8.36
C THR A 73 -9.77 -7.07 8.41
N TRP A 74 -10.07 -7.86 7.39
CA TRP A 74 -11.26 -8.70 7.37
C TRP A 74 -11.22 -9.80 8.44
N LEU A 75 -10.06 -10.47 8.57
CA LEU A 75 -9.83 -11.54 9.54
C LEU A 75 -9.72 -11.01 10.97
N ASN A 76 -9.02 -9.88 11.16
CA ASN A 76 -8.74 -9.28 12.46
C ASN A 76 -9.03 -7.75 12.42
N PRO A 77 -10.29 -7.32 12.53
CA PRO A 77 -10.68 -5.90 12.36
C PRO A 77 -10.12 -4.96 13.44
N GLY A 78 -9.73 -5.49 14.60
CA GLY A 78 -9.18 -4.70 15.70
C GLY A 78 -7.70 -4.30 15.54
N THR A 79 -6.98 -4.84 14.55
CA THR A 79 -5.54 -4.57 14.41
C THR A 79 -5.22 -3.27 13.68
N GLU A 80 -6.18 -2.72 12.94
CA GLU A 80 -5.99 -1.56 12.08
C GLU A 80 -6.86 -0.38 12.54
N SER A 81 -6.33 0.84 12.50
CA SER A 81 -7.07 2.03 12.90
C SER A 81 -8.01 2.51 11.79
N THR A 82 -9.32 2.35 11.99
CA THR A 82 -10.36 2.82 11.05
C THR A 82 -10.24 4.32 10.75
N LEU A 83 -9.93 5.13 11.76
CA LEU A 83 -9.76 6.57 11.59
C LEU A 83 -8.56 6.90 10.70
N ALA A 84 -7.45 6.16 10.86
CA ALA A 84 -6.27 6.34 10.02
C ALA A 84 -6.58 6.01 8.56
N TRP A 85 -7.27 4.89 8.30
CA TRP A 85 -7.67 4.51 6.94
C TRP A 85 -8.65 5.51 6.31
N PHE A 86 -9.62 6.00 7.07
CA PHE A 86 -10.56 7.03 6.61
C PHE A 86 -9.85 8.35 6.27
N LEU A 87 -8.93 8.81 7.12
CA LEU A 87 -8.13 10.00 6.84
C LEU A 87 -7.25 9.81 5.60
N SER A 88 -6.62 8.64 5.44
CA SER A 88 -5.85 8.30 4.25
C SER A 88 -6.70 8.28 2.97
N PHE A 89 -7.95 7.83 3.06
CA PHE A 89 -8.91 7.93 1.97
C PHE A 89 -9.21 9.39 1.60
N LEU A 90 -9.48 10.24 2.60
CA LEU A 90 -9.73 11.66 2.37
C LEU A 90 -8.52 12.36 1.72
N VAL A 91 -7.31 12.08 2.21
CA VAL A 91 -6.06 12.57 1.61
C VAL A 91 -5.93 12.10 0.17
N ALA A 92 -6.24 10.85 -0.14
CA ALA A 92 -6.19 10.33 -1.50
C ALA A 92 -7.19 11.06 -2.43
N VAL A 93 -8.40 11.34 -1.95
CA VAL A 93 -9.41 12.11 -2.72
C VAL A 93 -8.90 13.52 -3.01
N LEU A 94 -8.38 14.21 -1.99
CA LEU A 94 -7.79 15.55 -2.18
C LEU A 94 -6.59 15.51 -3.14
N ASN A 95 -5.80 14.44 -3.11
CA ASN A 95 -4.66 14.27 -4.00
C ASN A 95 -5.10 14.17 -5.48
N VAL A 96 -6.22 13.51 -5.78
CA VAL A 96 -6.78 13.48 -7.14
C VAL A 96 -7.18 14.88 -7.62
N PHE A 97 -7.80 15.70 -6.76
CA PHE A 97 -8.15 17.08 -7.10
C PHE A 97 -6.94 18.01 -7.24
N ALA A 98 -5.83 17.68 -6.59
CA ALA A 98 -4.58 18.44 -6.68
C ALA A 98 -3.77 18.14 -7.96
N VAL A 99 -4.15 17.13 -8.75
CA VAL A 99 -3.47 16.80 -10.00
C VAL A 99 -3.64 17.94 -11.02
N ALA A 100 -2.53 18.52 -11.45
CA ALA A 100 -2.51 19.66 -12.37
C ALA A 100 -2.91 19.30 -13.82
N SER A 101 -2.58 18.09 -14.29
CA SER A 101 -2.95 17.59 -15.61
C SER A 101 -3.44 16.14 -15.54
N PHE A 102 -4.60 15.87 -16.13
CA PHE A 102 -5.23 14.55 -16.15
C PHE A 102 -4.63 13.64 -17.24
N ASP A 103 -3.33 13.44 -17.17
CA ASP A 103 -2.62 12.46 -17.97
C ASP A 103 -2.47 11.15 -17.19
N ILE A 104 -2.36 10.02 -17.90
CA ILE A 104 -2.22 8.69 -17.29
C ILE A 104 -1.09 8.66 -16.26
N SER A 105 0.06 9.29 -16.57
CA SER A 105 1.22 9.33 -15.68
C SER A 105 0.96 10.02 -14.34
N ASN A 106 0.06 11.00 -14.31
CA ASN A 106 -0.19 11.83 -13.12
C ASN A 106 -1.44 11.38 -12.36
N ALA A 107 -2.47 10.89 -13.06
CA ALA A 107 -3.75 10.55 -12.47
C ALA A 107 -3.83 9.09 -11.98
N LEU A 108 -3.10 8.16 -12.60
CA LEU A 108 -3.26 6.72 -12.34
C LEU A 108 -3.02 6.34 -10.87
N TYR A 109 -1.92 6.83 -10.27
CA TYR A 109 -1.57 6.49 -8.90
C TYR A 109 -2.51 7.15 -7.86
N PRO A 110 -2.83 8.46 -7.94
CA PRO A 110 -3.84 9.08 -7.08
C PRO A 110 -5.21 8.40 -7.15
N ILE A 111 -5.69 8.06 -8.35
CA ILE A 111 -6.98 7.34 -8.52
C ILE A 111 -6.93 5.97 -7.86
N TYR A 112 -5.84 5.23 -8.06
CA TYR A 112 -5.63 3.94 -7.39
C TYR A 112 -5.67 4.09 -5.86
N LEU A 113 -5.01 5.11 -5.28
CA LEU A 113 -5.02 5.33 -3.83
C LEU A 113 -6.42 5.55 -3.27
N VAL A 114 -7.29 6.27 -4.00
CA VAL A 114 -8.70 6.44 -3.60
C VAL A 114 -9.41 5.10 -3.53
N ILE A 115 -9.24 4.25 -4.54
CA ILE A 115 -9.86 2.93 -4.59
C ILE A 115 -9.32 2.04 -3.45
N GLY A 116 -8.00 1.93 -3.30
CA GLY A 116 -7.37 1.08 -2.28
C GLY A 116 -7.71 1.50 -0.87
N ASN A 117 -7.55 2.78 -0.54
CA ASN A 117 -7.87 3.29 0.80
C ASN A 117 -9.38 3.22 1.08
N GLY A 118 -10.23 3.45 0.07
CA GLY A 118 -11.68 3.30 0.19
C GLY A 118 -12.10 1.87 0.49
N LEU A 119 -11.49 0.88 -0.18
CA LEU A 119 -11.72 -0.54 0.10
C LEU A 119 -11.35 -0.90 1.55
N ILE A 120 -10.16 -0.52 2.00
CA ILE A 120 -9.73 -0.83 3.38
C ILE A 120 -10.62 -0.12 4.40
N THR A 121 -10.97 1.15 4.17
CA THR A 121 -11.85 1.93 5.05
C THR A 121 -13.24 1.31 5.16
N THR A 122 -13.84 0.93 4.04
CA THR A 122 -15.18 0.31 4.03
C THR A 122 -15.18 -1.05 4.73
N VAL A 123 -14.14 -1.87 4.51
CA VAL A 123 -13.99 -3.15 5.22
C VAL A 123 -13.78 -2.93 6.72
N SER A 124 -12.95 -1.95 7.11
CA SER A 124 -12.69 -1.62 8.51
C SER A 124 -13.96 -1.13 9.23
N LEU A 125 -14.78 -0.29 8.59
CA LEU A 125 -16.04 0.20 9.14
C LEU A 125 -17.08 -0.92 9.30
N LYS A 126 -17.26 -1.76 8.28
CA LYS A 126 -18.27 -2.83 8.29
C LYS A 126 -18.02 -3.94 9.31
N ARG A 127 -16.76 -4.16 9.71
CA ARG A 127 -16.38 -5.27 10.61
C ARG A 127 -16.21 -4.85 12.05
N LYS A 128 -16.18 -3.54 12.33
CA LYS A 128 -16.10 -2.99 13.69
C LYS A 128 -17.49 -2.75 14.31
N ASN A 129 -18.51 -2.58 13.45
CA ASN A 129 -19.93 -2.63 13.82
C ASN A 129 -20.43 -4.07 13.81
#